data_AF-A0AAV1KC54-F1
#
_entry.id   AF-A0AAV1KC54-F1
#
_cell.length_a   1.000
_cell.length_b   1.000
_cell.length_c   1.000
_cell.angle_alpha   90.00
_cell.angle_beta   90.00
_cell.angle_gamma   90.00
#
_symmetry.space_group_name_H-M   'P 1'
#
loop_
_entity.id
_entity.type
_entity.pdbx_description
1 polymer ?
#
loop_
_entity_poly.entity_id
_entity_poly.type
_entity_poly.pdbx_seq_one_letter_code
_entity_poly.pdbx_strand_id
1 'polypeptide(L)'
;MLCNCNAKPKLLIGQDNHHLITPIRCVRGKRREPYITQTSLGWCVHGYMVSDVNCTDRFVSFINSCTEKAGPSQSVFHVHTVGSITSDLSLDNDNGECTCAQLHDAVRRFFTLESIGVGSKPRRNPDEIRALQILDDTAELVPSQWTVGLPWKYDELHLPDSYPNAFNRLKLIERKFLLNKEYATRYCERMTYLFSNGYARELNKTDENHNKRIIWYLPHFGVDNPNKKKLRLVYDAAAKSNGYSLNDFLLQGPDLLQSLLGIMLRFRENRIGIIGDIKDMFLRINVRTEDVNSLRFLWKDIYLSNENEQLGFGSSNKDVTNFRR
;
A
#
# COMPACT_ATOMS: atom_id res chain seq x y z
N MET A 1 -10.67 20.41 6.80
CA MET A 1 -10.67 20.67 8.26
C MET A 1 -12.07 20.31 8.75
N LEU A 2 -12.29 19.08 9.19
CA LEU A 2 -13.56 18.62 9.77
C LEU A 2 -13.42 18.77 11.28
N CYS A 3 -13.77 19.93 11.83
CA CYS A 3 -13.84 20.11 13.28
C CYS A 3 -15.16 19.54 13.77
N ASN A 4 -15.12 18.32 14.30
CA ASN A 4 -16.24 17.74 15.02
C ASN A 4 -16.18 18.23 16.47
N CYS A 5 -17.06 19.17 16.84
CA CYS A 5 -17.07 19.90 18.10
C CYS A 5 -17.36 19.04 19.35
N ASN A 6 -17.61 17.74 19.20
CA ASN A 6 -17.84 16.79 20.29
C ASN A 6 -16.76 15.70 20.43
N ALA A 7 -15.63 15.80 19.73
CA ALA A 7 -14.55 14.83 19.88
C ALA A 7 -13.78 15.07 21.19
N LYS A 8 -13.76 14.08 22.10
CA LYS A 8 -12.87 14.07 23.27
C LYS A 8 -11.49 13.56 22.83
N PRO A 9 -10.44 14.39 22.77
CA PRO A 9 -9.11 13.97 22.34
C PRO A 9 -8.53 12.96 23.33
N LYS A 10 -8.03 11.82 22.82
CA LYS A 10 -7.42 10.76 23.64
C LYS A 10 -5.89 10.89 23.74
N LEU A 11 -5.25 11.58 22.80
CA LEU A 11 -3.81 11.78 22.74
C LEU A 11 -3.52 13.08 21.99
N LEU A 12 -2.73 13.98 22.58
CA LEU A 12 -2.30 15.24 21.96
C LEU A 12 -0.81 15.09 21.60
N ILE A 13 -0.47 15.18 20.31
CA ILE A 13 0.92 15.11 19.84
C ILE A 13 1.20 16.39 19.04
N GLY A 14 2.17 17.19 19.49
CA GLY A 14 2.62 18.42 18.80
C GLY A 14 2.33 19.72 19.57
N GLN A 15 3.13 20.76 19.29
CA GLN A 15 2.95 22.13 19.83
C GLN A 15 1.93 22.96 19.04
N ASP A 16 1.30 22.36 18.05
CA ASP A 16 0.38 22.98 17.10
C ASP A 16 -0.88 23.54 17.79
N ASN A 17 -1.19 23.04 18.99
CA ASN A 17 -2.22 23.55 19.89
C ASN A 17 -1.61 24.01 21.22
N HIS A 18 -0.53 24.80 21.17
CA HIS A 18 0.21 25.25 22.36
C HIS A 18 -0.69 25.89 23.42
N HIS A 19 -1.73 26.62 22.99
CA HIS A 19 -2.71 27.26 23.88
C HIS A 19 -3.42 26.27 24.82
N LEU A 20 -3.50 24.98 24.49
CA LEU A 20 -4.11 23.95 25.33
C LEU A 20 -3.17 23.39 26.41
N ILE A 21 -1.85 23.53 26.20
CA ILE A 21 -0.80 23.03 27.11
C ILE A 21 -0.09 24.17 27.86
N THR A 22 -0.41 25.43 27.55
CA THR A 22 0.10 26.60 28.26
C THR A 22 -0.33 26.55 29.73
N PRO A 23 0.63 26.71 30.67
CA PRO A 23 0.32 26.80 32.10
C PRO A 23 -0.60 27.99 32.43
N ILE A 24 -1.73 27.71 33.07
CA ILE A 24 -2.65 28.71 33.64
C ILE A 24 -2.27 28.99 35.10
N ARG A 25 -1.97 27.94 35.86
CA ARG A 25 -1.58 28.03 37.28
C ARG A 25 -0.51 27.00 37.59
N CYS A 26 0.43 27.35 38.46
CA CYS A 26 1.45 26.42 38.95
C CYS A 26 1.47 26.40 40.48
N VAL A 27 1.56 25.20 41.06
CA VAL A 27 1.79 24.99 42.49
C VAL A 27 3.09 24.22 42.62
N ARG A 28 4.10 24.86 43.22
CA ARG A 28 5.44 24.28 43.40
C ARG A 28 5.49 23.42 44.66
N GLY A 29 5.99 22.19 44.53
CA GLY A 29 6.43 21.39 45.66
C GLY A 29 7.76 21.90 46.24
N LYS A 30 8.19 21.33 47.37
CA LYS A 30 9.53 21.58 47.94
C LYS A 30 10.63 20.93 47.08
N ARG A 31 11.89 21.14 47.47
CA ARG A 31 13.05 20.54 46.80
C ARG A 31 12.91 19.01 46.78
N ARG A 32 12.77 18.43 45.58
CA ARG A 32 12.53 16.99 45.28
C ARG A 32 11.09 16.49 45.43
N GLU A 33 10.12 17.35 45.69
CA GLU A 33 8.69 17.01 45.63
C GLU A 33 8.12 17.33 44.24
N PRO A 34 7.03 16.67 43.82
CA PRO A 34 6.38 17.01 42.57
C PRO A 34 5.74 18.41 42.65
N TYR A 35 5.68 19.10 41.52
CA TYR A 35 4.90 20.31 41.32
C TYR A 35 3.74 20.03 40.37
N ILE A 36 2.68 20.81 40.43
CA ILE A 36 1.51 20.63 39.57
C ILE A 36 1.24 21.88 38.75
N THR A 37 0.79 21.68 37.52
CA THR A 37 0.44 22.73 36.58
C THR A 37 -1.00 22.54 36.10
N GLN A 38 -1.81 23.58 36.19
CA GLN A 38 -3.14 23.61 35.61
C GLN A 38 -3.05 24.11 34.17
N THR A 39 -3.59 23.35 33.24
CA THR A 39 -3.77 23.72 31.83
C THR A 39 -5.27 23.82 31.53
N SER A 40 -5.64 24.21 30.31
CA SER A 40 -7.06 24.19 29.90
C SER A 40 -7.64 22.78 29.84
N LEU A 41 -6.80 21.74 29.89
CA LEU A 41 -7.20 20.34 29.88
C LEU A 41 -7.28 19.71 31.28
N GLY A 42 -6.86 20.43 32.32
CA GLY A 42 -6.87 19.95 33.71
C GLY A 42 -5.52 20.09 34.41
N TRP A 43 -5.40 19.48 35.59
CA TRP A 43 -4.17 19.47 36.37
C TRP A 43 -3.22 18.37 35.90
N CYS A 44 -1.95 18.75 35.72
CA CYS A 44 -0.85 17.85 35.41
C CYS A 44 0.16 17.86 36.56
N VAL A 45 0.64 16.69 36.97
CA VAL A 45 1.68 16.54 37.99
C VAL A 45 3.03 16.33 37.32
N HIS A 46 4.06 16.99 37.84
CA HIS A 46 5.44 16.97 37.34
C HIS A 46 6.40 16.68 38.48
N GLY A 47 7.29 15.70 38.32
CA GLY A 47 8.32 15.37 39.32
C GLY A 47 8.14 13.97 39.92
N TYR A 48 8.99 13.63 40.89
CA TYR A 48 9.10 12.28 41.44
C TYR A 48 7.97 11.98 42.44
N MET A 49 7.34 10.81 42.30
CA MET A 49 6.42 10.26 43.29
C MET A 49 7.07 9.00 43.88
N VAL A 50 7.27 8.96 45.20
CA VAL A 50 7.73 7.75 45.89
C VAL A 50 6.50 6.91 46.22
N SER A 51 6.41 5.69 45.68
CA SER A 51 5.35 4.73 46.02
C SER A 51 5.92 3.64 46.93
N ASP A 52 5.25 3.35 48.06
CA ASP A 52 5.65 2.34 49.06
C ASP A 52 5.43 0.87 48.61
N VAL A 53 5.67 0.55 47.34
CA VAL A 53 5.63 -0.84 46.85
C VAL A 53 6.87 -1.10 46.02
N ASN A 54 7.65 -2.11 46.41
CA ASN A 54 8.88 -2.59 45.78
C ASN A 54 8.79 -2.67 44.24
N CYS A 55 9.11 -1.58 43.56
CA CYS A 55 9.29 -1.55 42.12
C CYS A 55 10.40 -0.55 41.80
N THR A 56 11.54 -1.10 41.37
CA THR A 56 12.69 -0.36 40.87
C THR A 56 12.27 0.51 39.68
N ASP A 57 12.59 1.79 39.78
CA ASP A 57 12.58 2.84 38.74
C ASP A 57 11.43 2.80 37.73
N ARG A 58 10.40 3.60 38.00
CA ARG A 58 9.45 4.04 36.98
C ARG A 58 9.25 5.55 37.08
N PHE A 59 9.66 6.26 36.04
CA PHE A 59 9.21 7.63 35.81
C PHE A 59 7.72 7.57 35.42
N VAL A 60 6.93 8.53 35.88
CA VAL A 60 5.52 8.69 35.48
C VAL A 60 5.40 10.08 34.88
N SER A 61 5.02 10.15 33.60
CA SER A 61 4.53 11.38 33.00
C SER A 61 3.12 11.13 32.45
N PHE A 62 2.27 12.15 32.57
CA PHE A 62 0.88 12.24 32.11
C PHE A 62 -0.16 11.50 32.96
N ILE A 63 -0.65 12.19 33.99
CA ILE A 63 -1.95 11.91 34.61
C ILE A 63 -2.83 13.14 34.39
N ASN A 64 -3.85 13.03 33.53
CA ASN A 64 -5.01 13.93 33.58
C ASN A 64 -6.07 13.22 34.44
N SER A 65 -6.35 13.74 35.64
CA SER A 65 -7.54 13.33 36.39
C SER A 65 -8.64 14.38 36.20
N CYS A 66 -9.73 13.98 35.55
CA CYS A 66 -11.01 14.65 35.66
C CYS A 66 -11.82 13.89 36.71
N THR A 67 -11.99 14.46 37.90
CA THR A 67 -12.96 13.96 38.87
C THR A 67 -14.14 14.91 38.93
N GLU A 68 -15.20 14.59 38.20
CA GLU A 68 -16.54 14.98 38.62
C GLU A 68 -17.33 13.71 38.95
N LYS A 69 -17.67 13.63 40.23
CA LYS A 69 -18.65 12.78 40.94
C LYS A 69 -19.22 11.54 40.23
N ALA A 70 -19.19 10.46 41.04
CA ALA A 70 -20.13 9.34 41.14
C ALA A 70 -19.74 8.00 40.50
N GLY A 71 -19.52 7.01 41.37
CA GLY A 71 -19.87 5.61 41.11
C GLY A 71 -18.75 4.69 40.62
N PRO A 72 -18.75 3.39 41.00
CA PRO A 72 -17.57 2.53 40.96
C PRO A 72 -17.55 1.72 39.67
N SER A 73 -16.72 2.10 38.70
CA SER A 73 -16.22 1.19 37.64
C SER A 73 -15.10 1.89 36.87
N GLN A 74 -13.88 1.40 37.08
CA GLN A 74 -12.69 1.42 36.22
C GLN A 74 -12.60 2.50 35.12
N SER A 75 -11.57 3.35 35.21
CA SER A 75 -10.84 3.84 34.04
C SER A 75 -9.39 4.15 34.42
N VAL A 76 -8.55 3.12 34.49
CA VAL A 76 -7.10 3.27 34.69
C VAL A 76 -6.48 3.63 33.34
N PHE A 77 -5.92 4.84 33.24
CA PHE A 77 -5.09 5.26 32.12
C PHE A 77 -3.63 5.20 32.58
N HIS A 78 -2.88 4.22 32.07
CA HIS A 78 -1.43 4.13 32.29
C HIS A 78 -0.73 4.94 31.20
N VAL A 79 0.07 5.92 31.62
CA VAL A 79 1.07 6.54 30.75
C VAL A 79 2.44 6.25 31.35
N HIS A 80 3.28 5.57 30.56
CA HIS A 80 4.65 5.24 30.92
C HIS A 80 5.60 6.29 30.33
N THR A 81 6.60 6.71 31.10
CA THR A 81 7.80 7.35 30.58
C THR A 81 8.98 6.76 31.35
N VAL A 82 10.08 6.44 30.68
CA VAL A 82 11.25 5.76 31.29
C VAL A 82 12.27 6.80 31.73
N GLY A 83 13.05 6.41 32.74
CA GLY A 83 14.04 7.26 33.37
C GLY A 83 15.21 7.63 32.49
N SER A 84 15.89 8.67 32.96
CA SER A 84 17.15 9.16 32.42
C SER A 84 18.15 8.00 32.35
N ILE A 85 18.41 7.46 31.16
CA ILE A 85 19.65 6.74 30.90
C ILE A 85 20.71 7.83 30.73
N THR A 86 21.26 8.28 31.86
CA THR A 86 22.46 9.12 31.88
C THR A 86 23.72 8.32 32.21
N SER A 87 23.65 7.00 32.32
CA SER A 87 24.84 6.22 32.71
C SER A 87 25.76 5.80 31.57
N ASP A 88 25.31 5.76 30.30
CA ASP A 88 26.07 5.02 29.26
C ASP A 88 26.42 5.85 28.01
N LEU A 89 26.26 7.17 28.06
CA LEU A 89 26.86 8.08 27.07
C LEU A 89 27.91 8.92 27.79
N SER A 90 29.13 8.38 27.91
CA SER A 90 30.32 9.20 28.10
C SER A 90 30.44 10.15 26.90
N LEU A 91 29.82 11.31 27.04
CA LEU A 91 30.05 12.48 26.20
C LEU A 91 31.40 13.06 26.62
N ASP A 92 32.47 12.38 26.22
CA ASP A 92 33.81 12.96 26.23
C ASP A 92 33.89 13.92 25.04
N ASN A 93 33.39 15.14 25.23
CA ASN A 93 33.88 16.31 24.53
C ASN A 93 33.48 17.57 25.32
N ASP A 94 34.50 18.26 25.80
CA ASP A 94 34.47 19.41 26.74
C ASP A 94 33.79 20.69 26.20
N ASN A 95 33.05 20.63 25.11
CA ASN A 95 32.29 21.76 24.58
C ASN A 95 30.87 21.29 24.25
N GLY A 96 29.97 21.42 25.23
CA GLY A 96 28.60 20.88 25.25
C GLY A 96 27.61 21.42 24.22
N GLU A 97 27.92 21.31 22.93
CA GLU A 97 26.94 21.45 21.85
C GLU A 97 26.62 20.08 21.22
N CYS A 98 25.49 19.50 21.63
CA CYS A 98 24.90 18.37 20.91
C CYS A 98 24.39 18.86 19.54
N THR A 99 24.99 18.36 18.46
CA THR A 99 24.50 18.65 17.11
C THR A 99 23.15 17.98 16.86
N CYS A 100 22.28 18.57 16.02
CA CYS A 100 20.97 17.98 15.67
C CYS A 100 21.09 16.53 15.15
N ALA A 101 22.21 16.17 14.54
CA ALA A 101 22.48 14.81 14.06
C ALA A 101 22.64 13.81 15.23
N GLN A 102 23.37 14.18 16.27
CA GLN A 102 23.55 13.35 17.47
C GLN A 102 22.22 13.18 18.22
N LEU A 103 21.40 14.24 18.27
CA LEU A 103 20.08 14.18 18.89
C LEU A 103 19.11 13.32 18.07
N HIS A 104 19.13 13.46 16.74
CA HIS A 104 18.36 12.60 15.82
C HIS A 104 18.71 11.13 16.00
N ASP A 105 20.00 10.80 16.08
CA ASP A 105 20.46 9.42 16.26
C ASP A 105 20.15 8.87 17.65
N ALA A 106 20.16 9.70 18.69
CA ALA A 106 19.75 9.31 20.04
C ALA A 106 18.24 9.01 20.10
N VAL A 107 17.41 9.87 19.50
CA VAL A 107 15.96 9.67 19.40
C VAL A 107 15.64 8.43 18.54
N ARG A 108 16.33 8.25 17.42
CA ARG A 108 16.20 7.07 16.56
C ARG A 108 16.56 5.80 17.31
N ARG A 109 17.70 5.78 18.01
CA ARG A 109 18.12 4.64 18.83
C ARG A 109 17.11 4.36 19.94
N PHE A 110 16.58 5.39 20.60
CA PHE A 110 15.54 5.25 21.62
C PHE A 110 14.29 4.55 21.08
N PHE A 111 13.72 5.03 19.96
CA PHE A 111 12.56 4.37 19.33
C PHE A 111 12.89 2.95 18.86
N THR A 112 14.13 2.69 18.44
CA THR A 112 14.58 1.35 18.06
C THR A 112 14.72 0.43 19.28
N LEU A 113 15.20 0.96 20.42
CA LEU A 113 15.32 0.24 21.68
C LEU A 113 13.95 -0.01 22.34
N GLU A 114 12.98 0.90 22.25
CA GLU A 114 11.60 0.64 22.69
C GLU A 114 10.89 -0.40 21.82
N SER A 115 11.33 -0.58 20.57
CA SER A 115 10.90 -1.71 19.74
C SER A 115 11.58 -3.04 20.10
N ILE A 116 12.51 -3.08 21.06
CA ILE A 116 13.05 -4.33 21.62
C ILE A 116 11.98 -4.99 22.50
N GLY A 117 11.17 -5.80 21.84
CA GLY A 117 9.97 -6.45 22.38
C GLY A 117 8.88 -6.56 21.32
N VAL A 118 8.85 -5.61 20.37
CA VAL A 118 8.07 -5.62 19.11
C VAL A 118 9.06 -5.69 17.93
N GLY A 119 10.14 -6.44 18.12
CA GLY A 119 11.17 -6.69 17.12
C GLY A 119 10.88 -7.97 16.35
N SER A 120 9.62 -8.21 15.95
CA SER A 120 9.44 -9.15 14.85
C SER A 120 9.92 -8.42 13.60
N LYS A 121 11.16 -8.72 13.15
CA LYS A 121 11.29 -8.91 11.70
C LYS A 121 10.09 -9.79 11.35
N PRO A 122 9.12 -9.33 10.54
CA PRO A 122 7.96 -10.15 10.24
C PRO A 122 8.53 -11.49 9.82
N ARG A 123 8.08 -12.59 10.43
CA ARG A 123 8.45 -13.92 9.97
C ARG A 123 8.03 -13.93 8.50
N ARG A 124 8.99 -13.71 7.59
CA ARG A 124 8.70 -13.64 6.18
C ARG A 124 8.21 -15.02 5.80
N ASN A 125 6.99 -15.06 5.29
CA ASN A 125 6.40 -16.31 4.83
C ASN A 125 7.35 -16.92 3.78
N PRO A 126 7.64 -18.23 3.79
CA PRO A 126 8.42 -18.87 2.72
C PRO A 126 7.95 -18.46 1.30
N ASP A 127 6.65 -18.27 1.10
CA ASP A 127 6.08 -17.80 -0.16
C ASP A 127 6.52 -16.37 -0.51
N GLU A 128 6.56 -15.46 0.48
CA GLU A 128 7.06 -14.09 0.30
C GLU A 128 8.56 -14.05 0.00
N ILE A 129 9.33 -14.92 0.66
CA ILE A 129 10.78 -15.05 0.42
C ILE A 129 11.01 -15.50 -1.02
N ARG A 130 10.29 -16.54 -1.47
CA ARG A 130 10.39 -17.04 -2.85
C ARG A 130 9.94 -15.99 -3.86
N ALA A 131 8.85 -15.27 -3.60
CA ALA A 131 8.38 -14.20 -4.48
C ALA A 131 9.42 -13.08 -4.63
N LEU A 132 10.11 -12.71 -3.54
CA LEU A 132 11.21 -11.74 -3.58
C LEU A 132 12.43 -12.27 -4.33
N GLN A 133 12.81 -13.54 -4.12
CA GLN A 133 13.91 -14.16 -4.87
C GLN A 133 13.64 -14.16 -6.37
N ILE A 134 12.44 -14.57 -6.79
CA ILE A 134 12.06 -14.50 -8.21
C ILE A 134 12.13 -13.06 -8.71
N LEU A 135 11.63 -12.07 -7.94
CA LEU A 135 11.73 -10.67 -8.35
C LEU A 135 13.19 -10.23 -8.53
N ASP A 136 14.06 -10.51 -7.57
CA ASP A 136 15.47 -10.12 -7.59
C ASP A 136 16.24 -10.83 -8.73
N ASP A 137 15.96 -12.12 -8.97
CA ASP A 137 16.62 -12.94 -10.00
C ASP A 137 16.15 -12.61 -11.42
N THR A 138 14.93 -12.08 -11.56
CA THR A 138 14.30 -11.86 -12.87
C THR A 138 14.14 -10.40 -13.26
N ALA A 139 14.30 -9.45 -12.32
CA ALA A 139 14.20 -8.03 -12.60
C ALA A 139 15.43 -7.54 -13.38
N GLU A 140 15.20 -7.18 -14.63
CA GLU A 140 16.24 -6.65 -15.51
C GLU A 140 15.83 -5.28 -16.06
N LEU A 141 16.76 -4.33 -16.04
CA LEU A 141 16.58 -3.03 -16.68
C LEU A 141 17.06 -3.10 -18.14
N VAL A 142 16.11 -3.25 -19.06
CA VAL A 142 16.32 -3.27 -20.52
C VAL A 142 16.10 -1.85 -21.04
N PRO A 143 16.97 -1.26 -21.89
CA PRO A 143 17.39 0.16 -22.00
C PRO A 143 16.64 1.33 -21.34
N SER A 144 15.32 1.26 -21.14
CA SER A 144 14.50 2.27 -20.43
C SER A 144 13.23 1.69 -19.77
N GLN A 145 13.13 0.37 -19.60
CA GLN A 145 11.99 -0.34 -19.04
C GLN A 145 12.45 -1.51 -18.17
N TRP A 146 11.79 -1.70 -17.04
CA TRP A 146 11.98 -2.88 -16.22
C TRP A 146 11.24 -4.05 -16.83
N THR A 147 11.90 -5.19 -16.94
CA THR A 147 11.30 -6.49 -17.24
C THR A 147 11.36 -7.33 -15.98
N VAL A 148 10.26 -8.00 -15.61
CA VAL A 148 10.18 -8.87 -14.43
C VAL A 148 9.51 -10.19 -14.77
N GLY A 149 9.93 -11.25 -14.09
CA GLY A 149 9.23 -12.54 -14.12
C GLY A 149 7.98 -12.52 -13.24
N LEU A 150 7.01 -13.36 -13.58
CA LEU A 150 5.87 -13.60 -12.70
C LEU A 150 6.30 -14.45 -11.50
N PRO A 151 5.80 -14.16 -10.28
CA PRO A 151 6.20 -14.86 -9.07
C PRO A 151 5.52 -16.23 -9.00
N TRP A 152 5.92 -17.17 -9.84
CA TRP A 152 5.33 -18.49 -9.92
C TRP A 152 5.51 -19.30 -8.63
N LYS A 153 4.44 -19.97 -8.21
CA LYS A 153 4.43 -20.84 -7.01
C LYS A 153 5.21 -22.13 -7.18
N TYR A 154 5.32 -22.62 -8.41
CA TYR A 154 5.99 -23.88 -8.75
C TYR A 154 6.92 -23.65 -9.95
N ASP A 155 8.06 -24.34 -9.97
CA ASP A 155 9.03 -24.25 -11.08
C ASP A 155 8.54 -25.01 -12.32
N GLU A 156 7.83 -26.12 -12.10
CA GLU A 156 7.14 -26.86 -13.15
C GLU A 156 5.65 -26.51 -13.16
N LEU A 157 5.21 -25.80 -14.20
CA LEU A 157 3.84 -25.34 -14.37
C LEU A 157 3.12 -26.13 -15.46
N HIS A 158 1.90 -26.57 -15.12
CA HIS A 158 0.94 -27.13 -16.05
C HIS A 158 -0.40 -26.45 -15.82
N LEU A 159 -0.66 -25.39 -16.59
CA LEU A 159 -1.90 -24.63 -16.47
C LEU A 159 -3.04 -25.36 -17.19
N PRO A 160 -4.25 -25.48 -16.60
CA PRO A 160 -5.38 -26.06 -17.28
C PRO A 160 -5.89 -25.14 -18.40
N ASP A 161 -6.62 -25.72 -19.36
CA ASP A 161 -7.19 -24.94 -20.46
C ASP A 161 -8.21 -23.91 -19.96
N SER A 162 -7.91 -22.64 -20.21
CA SER A 162 -8.71 -21.46 -19.84
C SER A 162 -9.41 -20.80 -21.02
N TYR A 163 -9.12 -21.24 -22.26
CA TYR A 163 -9.69 -20.66 -23.47
C TYR A 163 -11.22 -20.69 -23.49
N PRO A 164 -11.92 -21.80 -23.15
CA PRO A 164 -13.38 -21.84 -23.18
C PRO A 164 -14.04 -20.79 -22.28
N ASN A 165 -13.44 -20.51 -21.12
CA ASN A 165 -13.94 -19.48 -20.19
C ASN A 165 -13.80 -18.08 -20.80
N ALA A 166 -12.58 -17.73 -21.22
CA ALA A 166 -12.32 -16.43 -21.84
C ALA A 166 -13.20 -16.19 -23.07
N PHE A 167 -13.41 -17.21 -23.90
CA PHE A 167 -14.25 -17.12 -25.09
C PHE A 167 -15.73 -16.90 -24.76
N ASN A 168 -16.26 -17.63 -23.78
CA ASN A 168 -17.63 -17.40 -23.31
C ASN A 168 -17.81 -15.98 -22.75
N ARG A 169 -16.80 -15.45 -22.04
CA ARG A 169 -16.82 -14.07 -21.54
C ARG A 169 -16.81 -13.06 -22.69
N LEU A 170 -16.01 -13.29 -23.73
CA LEU A 170 -15.98 -12.44 -24.92
C LEU A 170 -17.35 -12.39 -25.61
N LYS A 171 -18.03 -13.53 -25.79
CA LYS A 171 -19.40 -13.56 -26.36
C LYS A 171 -20.40 -12.71 -25.57
N LEU A 172 -20.29 -12.70 -24.24
CA LEU A 172 -21.16 -11.86 -23.41
C LEU A 172 -20.89 -10.38 -23.61
N ILE A 173 -19.62 -10.01 -23.81
CA ILE A 173 -19.21 -8.65 -24.13
C ILE A 173 -19.74 -8.24 -25.52
N GLU A 174 -19.61 -9.11 -26.53
CA GLU A 174 -20.17 -8.88 -27.87
C GLU A 174 -21.68 -8.58 -27.82
N ARG A 175 -22.44 -9.40 -27.08
CA ARG A 175 -23.88 -9.15 -26.86
C ARG A 175 -24.15 -7.81 -26.19
N LYS A 176 -23.32 -7.43 -25.21
CA LYS A 176 -23.43 -6.12 -24.54
C LYS A 176 -23.12 -4.96 -25.49
N PHE A 177 -22.20 -5.15 -26.44
CA PHE A 177 -21.90 -4.15 -27.45
C PHE A 177 -23.08 -3.91 -28.40
N LEU A 178 -23.78 -4.97 -28.80
CA LEU A 178 -24.99 -4.85 -29.62
C LEU A 178 -26.11 -4.06 -28.92
N LEU A 179 -26.23 -4.23 -27.59
CA LEU A 179 -27.24 -3.53 -26.79
C LEU A 179 -26.86 -2.08 -26.45
N ASN A 180 -25.56 -1.77 -26.34
CA ASN A 180 -25.08 -0.47 -25.92
C ASN A 180 -23.88 -0.01 -26.77
N LYS A 181 -24.18 0.78 -27.81
CA LYS A 181 -23.18 1.32 -28.75
C LYS A 181 -22.17 2.28 -28.08
N GLU A 182 -22.59 3.06 -27.08
CA GLU A 182 -21.70 3.98 -26.36
C GLU A 182 -20.67 3.20 -25.52
N TYR A 183 -21.11 2.14 -24.84
CA TYR A 183 -20.22 1.24 -24.12
C TYR A 183 -19.24 0.54 -25.08
N ALA A 184 -19.72 0.09 -26.25
CA ALA A 184 -18.86 -0.50 -27.28
C ALA A 184 -17.77 0.48 -27.76
N THR A 185 -18.16 1.72 -28.07
CA THR A 185 -17.23 2.76 -28.54
C THR A 185 -16.12 3.02 -27.54
N ARG A 186 -16.46 3.27 -26.27
CA ARG A 186 -15.46 3.51 -25.20
C ARG A 186 -14.57 2.30 -24.93
N TYR A 187 -15.08 1.09 -25.15
CA TYR A 187 -14.31 -0.14 -25.05
C TYR A 187 -13.28 -0.26 -26.19
N CYS A 188 -13.73 -0.03 -27.43
CA CYS A 188 -12.86 -0.02 -28.61
C CYS A 188 -11.78 1.04 -28.49
N GLU A 189 -12.12 2.26 -28.06
CA GLU A 189 -11.14 3.32 -27.78
C GLU A 189 -10.06 2.86 -26.77
N ARG A 190 -10.48 2.18 -25.71
CA ARG A 190 -9.54 1.64 -24.71
C ARG A 190 -8.65 0.55 -25.29
N MET A 191 -9.19 -0.34 -26.12
CA MET A 191 -8.42 -1.39 -26.80
C MET A 191 -7.42 -0.79 -27.80
N THR A 192 -7.85 0.15 -28.65
CA THR A 192 -7.00 0.88 -29.58
C THR A 192 -5.86 1.60 -28.84
N TYR A 193 -6.15 2.17 -27.66
CA TYR A 193 -5.10 2.75 -26.82
C TYR A 193 -4.06 1.72 -26.37
N LEU A 194 -4.46 0.51 -25.98
CA LEU A 194 -3.51 -0.53 -25.56
C LEU A 194 -2.61 -0.98 -26.72
N PHE A 195 -3.17 -1.16 -27.91
CA PHE A 195 -2.40 -1.54 -29.11
C PHE A 195 -1.46 -0.42 -29.57
N SER A 196 -1.96 0.81 -29.69
CA SER A 196 -1.16 1.95 -30.17
C SER A 196 0.02 2.32 -29.26
N ASN A 197 -0.10 2.09 -27.95
CA ASN A 197 0.99 2.30 -27.00
C ASN A 197 1.92 1.08 -26.84
N GLY A 198 1.66 -0.02 -27.56
CA GLY A 198 2.45 -1.26 -27.46
C GLY A 198 2.34 -1.94 -26.10
N TYR A 199 1.18 -1.81 -25.43
CA TYR A 199 0.88 -2.52 -24.19
C TYR A 199 0.32 -3.91 -24.45
N ALA A 200 -0.44 -4.06 -25.54
CA ALA A 200 -0.96 -5.32 -26.03
C ALA A 200 -0.58 -5.51 -27.50
N ARG A 201 -0.42 -6.76 -27.93
CA ARG A 201 -0.14 -7.10 -29.33
C ARG A 201 -0.79 -8.43 -29.70
N GLU A 202 -1.22 -8.54 -30.96
CA GLU A 202 -1.70 -9.81 -31.52
C GLU A 202 -0.56 -10.83 -31.59
N LEU A 203 -0.85 -12.08 -31.24
CA LEU A 203 0.12 -13.16 -31.30
C LEU A 203 0.37 -13.56 -32.76
N ASN A 204 1.64 -13.75 -33.11
CA ASN A 204 2.05 -14.32 -34.39
C ASN A 204 2.19 -15.83 -34.26
N LYS A 205 2.15 -16.55 -35.39
CA LYS A 205 2.34 -18.02 -35.43
C LYS A 205 3.66 -18.51 -34.81
N THR A 206 4.68 -17.64 -34.73
CA THR A 206 5.96 -17.93 -34.06
C THR A 206 5.84 -17.95 -32.53
N ASP A 207 4.89 -17.20 -31.96
CA ASP A 207 4.68 -17.10 -30.51
C ASP A 207 4.01 -18.36 -29.92
N GLU A 208 3.34 -19.16 -30.76
CA GLU A 208 2.76 -20.46 -30.36
C GLU A 208 3.83 -21.50 -29.99
N ASN A 209 5.08 -21.30 -30.41
CA ASN A 209 6.20 -22.22 -30.15
C ASN A 209 6.98 -21.91 -28.87
N HIS A 210 6.81 -20.73 -28.28
CA HIS A 210 7.46 -20.40 -27.01
C HIS A 210 6.65 -20.96 -25.84
N ASN A 211 7.17 -22.03 -25.23
CA ASN A 211 6.74 -22.59 -23.96
C ASN A 211 5.24 -22.90 -23.82
N LYS A 212 4.74 -23.89 -24.60
CA LYS A 212 3.34 -24.37 -24.57
C LYS A 212 2.81 -24.79 -23.18
N ARG A 213 3.68 -24.89 -22.18
CA ARG A 213 3.35 -25.31 -20.82
C ARG A 213 2.67 -24.21 -19.99
N ILE A 214 2.91 -22.93 -20.32
CA ILE A 214 2.44 -21.77 -19.54
C ILE A 214 1.55 -20.90 -20.43
N ILE A 215 0.34 -21.39 -20.72
CA ILE A 215 -0.67 -20.66 -21.49
C ILE A 215 -1.90 -20.42 -20.62
N TRP A 216 -2.33 -19.16 -20.52
CA TRP A 216 -3.57 -18.80 -19.83
C TRP A 216 -4.27 -17.65 -20.54
N TYR A 217 -5.58 -17.80 -20.76
CA TYR A 217 -6.45 -16.78 -21.32
C TYR A 217 -7.25 -16.13 -20.18
N LEU A 218 -6.94 -14.86 -19.91
CA LEU A 218 -7.66 -14.00 -18.99
C LEU A 218 -8.99 -13.54 -19.60
N PRO A 219 -10.13 -13.89 -19.00
CA PRO A 219 -11.38 -13.22 -19.30
C PRO A 219 -11.24 -11.73 -18.97
N HIS A 220 -11.88 -10.86 -19.74
CA HIS A 220 -11.81 -9.42 -19.49
C HIS A 220 -13.20 -8.78 -19.54
N PHE A 221 -13.36 -7.59 -18.96
CA PHE A 221 -14.60 -6.82 -18.99
C PHE A 221 -14.35 -5.34 -18.71
N GLY A 222 -15.30 -4.49 -19.11
CA GLY A 222 -15.22 -3.05 -18.95
C GLY A 222 -16.00 -2.59 -17.71
N VAL A 223 -15.35 -1.79 -16.87
CA VAL A 223 -15.96 -1.15 -15.70
C VAL A 223 -15.98 0.36 -15.89
N ASP A 224 -17.13 0.96 -15.67
CA ASP A 224 -17.29 2.41 -15.71
C ASP A 224 -16.76 3.07 -14.45
N ASN A 225 -15.93 4.09 -14.61
CA ASN A 225 -15.57 4.96 -13.50
C ASN A 225 -16.68 6.03 -13.32
N PRO A 226 -17.43 6.02 -12.21
CA PRO A 226 -18.50 6.98 -11.97
C PRO A 226 -18.02 8.44 -12.00
N ASN A 227 -16.74 8.67 -11.67
CA ASN A 227 -16.18 10.02 -11.54
C ASN A 227 -15.53 10.56 -12.82
N LYS A 228 -15.14 9.72 -13.79
CA LYS A 228 -14.29 10.15 -14.93
C LYS A 228 -14.83 9.81 -16.32
N LYS A 229 -16.06 9.29 -16.46
CA LYS A 229 -16.66 8.78 -17.72
C LYS A 229 -15.75 7.87 -18.58
N LYS A 230 -14.64 7.39 -18.00
CA LYS A 230 -13.60 6.60 -18.66
C LYS A 230 -13.82 5.13 -18.32
N LEU A 231 -13.89 4.30 -19.35
CA LEU A 231 -13.97 2.85 -19.20
C LEU A 231 -12.59 2.30 -18.80
N ARG A 232 -12.58 1.46 -17.77
CA ARG A 232 -11.41 0.68 -17.37
C ARG A 232 -11.58 -0.75 -17.84
N LEU A 233 -10.59 -1.26 -18.55
CA LEU A 233 -10.52 -2.67 -18.90
C LEU A 233 -9.94 -3.44 -17.70
N VAL A 234 -10.65 -4.48 -17.28
CA VAL A 234 -10.25 -5.38 -16.19
C VAL A 234 -10.00 -6.75 -16.79
N TYR A 235 -8.84 -7.32 -16.47
CA TYR A 235 -8.50 -8.71 -16.78
C TYR A 235 -8.68 -9.54 -15.51
N ASP A 236 -9.56 -10.53 -15.55
CA ASP A 236 -10.00 -11.29 -14.39
C ASP A 236 -9.10 -12.51 -14.14
N ALA A 237 -8.00 -12.29 -13.43
CA ALA A 237 -7.09 -13.35 -13.02
C ALA A 237 -7.67 -14.28 -11.92
N ALA A 238 -8.78 -13.90 -11.29
CA ALA A 238 -9.48 -14.71 -10.30
C ALA A 238 -10.55 -15.62 -10.91
N ALA A 239 -10.90 -15.42 -12.19
CA ALA A 239 -11.83 -16.28 -12.91
C ALA A 239 -11.29 -17.72 -12.97
N LYS A 240 -12.14 -18.66 -12.55
CA LYS A 240 -11.77 -20.07 -12.49
C LYS A 240 -12.04 -20.78 -13.81
N SER A 241 -11.05 -21.50 -14.32
CA SER A 241 -11.14 -22.44 -15.44
C SER A 241 -10.72 -23.82 -14.94
N ASN A 242 -11.58 -24.83 -15.15
CA ASN A 242 -11.36 -26.19 -14.64
C ASN A 242 -11.01 -26.26 -13.15
N GLY A 243 -11.64 -25.40 -12.33
CA GLY A 243 -11.45 -25.35 -10.88
C GLY A 243 -10.32 -24.44 -10.38
N TYR A 244 -9.43 -23.97 -11.25
CA TYR A 244 -8.26 -23.15 -10.90
C TYR A 244 -8.33 -21.75 -11.51
N SER A 245 -7.73 -20.77 -10.86
CA SER A 245 -7.52 -19.40 -11.36
C SER A 245 -6.03 -19.14 -11.59
N LEU A 246 -5.67 -18.11 -12.36
CA LEU A 246 -4.25 -17.76 -12.54
C LEU A 246 -3.60 -17.40 -11.20
N ASN A 247 -4.34 -16.72 -10.32
CA ASN A 247 -3.87 -16.35 -8.99
C ASN A 247 -3.48 -17.57 -8.12
N ASP A 248 -4.08 -18.76 -8.35
CA ASP A 248 -3.73 -19.96 -7.59
C ASP A 248 -2.30 -20.47 -7.89
N PHE A 249 -1.72 -20.02 -9.00
CA PHE A 249 -0.35 -20.36 -9.44
C PHE A 249 0.67 -19.27 -9.15
N LEU A 250 0.25 -18.11 -8.62
CA LEU A 250 1.12 -16.98 -8.32
C LEU A 250 1.29 -16.82 -6.81
N LEU A 251 2.51 -16.52 -6.38
CA LEU A 251 2.83 -16.22 -5.00
C LEU A 251 2.38 -14.80 -4.66
N GLN A 252 1.83 -14.65 -3.45
CA GLN A 252 1.63 -13.34 -2.88
C GLN A 252 2.98 -12.81 -2.37
N GLY A 253 3.45 -11.72 -2.97
CA GLY A 253 4.62 -11.01 -2.48
C GLY A 253 4.32 -10.23 -1.19
N PRO A 254 5.37 -9.83 -0.45
CA PRO A 254 5.22 -9.02 0.74
C PRO A 254 4.71 -7.61 0.40
N ASP A 255 4.09 -6.94 1.38
CA ASP A 255 3.72 -5.53 1.23
C ASP A 255 4.98 -4.65 1.25
N LEU A 256 5.37 -4.16 0.07
CA LEU A 256 6.50 -3.24 -0.12
C LEU A 256 6.07 -1.77 -0.08
N LEU A 257 4.79 -1.47 0.16
CA LEU A 257 4.31 -0.10 0.24
C LEU A 257 4.81 0.55 1.53
N GLN A 258 5.28 1.79 1.41
CA GLN A 258 5.60 2.60 2.59
C GLN A 258 4.31 3.04 3.27
N SER A 259 4.31 3.08 4.61
CA SER A 259 3.19 3.62 5.38
C SER A 259 2.83 5.04 4.92
N LEU A 260 1.56 5.24 4.55
CA LEU A 260 1.05 6.55 4.12
C LEU A 260 1.29 7.62 5.18
N LEU A 261 1.16 7.28 6.47
CA LEU A 261 1.47 8.21 7.56
C LEU A 261 2.95 8.63 7.52
N GLY A 262 3.86 7.67 7.33
CA GLY A 262 5.28 7.94 7.21
C GLY A 262 5.61 8.81 6.00
N ILE A 263 4.96 8.57 4.85
CA ILE A 263 5.07 9.42 3.66
C ILE A 263 4.60 10.85 3.97
N MET A 264 3.43 11.01 4.61
CA MET A 264 2.84 12.31 4.94
C MET A 264 3.68 13.11 5.95
N LEU A 265 4.33 12.44 6.90
CA LEU A 265 5.26 13.09 7.84
C LEU A 265 6.51 13.60 7.11
N ARG A 266 7.16 12.74 6.30
CA ARG A 266 8.33 13.13 5.49
C ARG A 266 8.02 14.26 4.50
N PHE A 267 6.82 14.24 3.91
CA PHE A 267 6.37 15.30 3.01
C PHE A 267 6.29 16.68 3.70
N ARG A 268 6.12 16.72 5.03
CA ARG A 268 6.04 17.96 5.82
C ARG A 268 7.40 18.43 6.36
N GLU A 269 8.44 17.59 6.31
CA GLU A 269 9.77 17.93 6.86
C GLU A 269 10.44 19.09 6.09
N ASN A 270 10.12 19.23 4.80
CA ASN A 270 10.74 20.22 3.93
C ASN A 270 9.74 21.31 3.51
N ARG A 271 10.27 22.50 3.21
CA ARG A 271 9.49 23.68 2.80
C ARG A 271 8.75 23.48 1.47
N ILE A 272 9.30 22.66 0.57
CA ILE A 272 8.77 22.45 -0.79
C ILE A 272 8.53 20.96 -0.99
N GLY A 273 7.30 20.60 -1.34
CA GLY A 273 6.91 19.24 -1.71
C GLY A 273 6.58 19.15 -3.19
N ILE A 274 7.09 18.13 -3.86
CA ILE A 274 6.79 17.82 -5.27
C ILE A 274 5.86 16.61 -5.31
N ILE A 275 4.79 16.71 -6.08
CA ILE A 275 3.82 15.64 -6.30
C ILE A 275 3.77 15.36 -7.80
N GLY A 276 3.80 14.09 -8.18
CA GLY A 276 3.65 13.65 -9.55
C GLY A 276 2.83 12.36 -9.62
N ASP A 277 2.09 12.20 -10.72
CA ASP A 277 1.36 10.96 -11.03
C ASP A 277 2.04 10.29 -12.23
N ILE A 278 2.42 9.02 -12.08
CA ILE A 278 3.04 8.24 -13.15
C ILE A 278 1.93 7.62 -13.98
N LYS A 279 1.68 8.23 -15.14
CA LYS A 279 0.66 7.74 -16.07
C LYS A 279 0.96 6.30 -16.49
N ASP A 280 -0.05 5.44 -16.30
CA ASP A 280 -0.04 4.02 -16.69
C ASP A 280 1.15 3.25 -16.09
N MET A 281 1.51 3.53 -14.83
CA MET A 281 2.71 3.00 -14.15
C MET A 281 2.90 1.48 -14.29
N PHE A 282 1.85 0.67 -14.07
CA PHE A 282 1.96 -0.78 -14.18
C PHE A 282 2.32 -1.23 -15.60
N LEU A 283 1.69 -0.60 -16.61
CA LEU A 283 1.95 -0.83 -18.03
C LEU A 283 3.33 -0.30 -18.48
N ARG A 284 4.17 0.22 -17.58
CA ARG A 284 5.57 0.54 -17.87
C ARG A 284 6.52 -0.61 -17.56
N ILE A 285 6.06 -1.62 -16.83
CA ILE A 285 6.85 -2.80 -16.47
C ILE A 285 6.51 -3.92 -17.45
N ASN A 286 7.54 -4.43 -18.12
CA ASN A 286 7.44 -5.57 -19.02
C ASN A 286 7.43 -6.89 -18.24
N VAL A 287 6.81 -7.89 -18.84
CA VAL A 287 6.79 -9.28 -18.37
C VAL A 287 7.77 -10.08 -19.21
N ARG A 288 8.53 -10.97 -18.58
CA ARG A 288 9.49 -11.85 -19.26
C ARG A 288 8.83 -12.65 -20.38
N THR A 289 9.55 -12.85 -21.48
CA THR A 289 9.08 -13.57 -22.68
C THR A 289 8.55 -14.96 -22.38
N GLU A 290 9.11 -15.63 -21.37
CA GLU A 290 8.70 -16.96 -20.92
C GLU A 290 7.29 -16.96 -20.29
N ASP A 291 6.89 -15.84 -19.69
CA ASP A 291 5.70 -15.72 -18.85
C ASP A 291 4.53 -15.01 -19.55
N VAL A 292 4.83 -14.22 -20.60
CA VAL A 292 3.82 -13.44 -21.34
C VAL A 292 2.62 -14.28 -21.79
N ASN A 293 2.83 -15.56 -22.08
CA ASN A 293 1.76 -16.47 -22.52
C ASN A 293 0.71 -16.79 -21.45
N SER A 294 0.96 -16.49 -20.17
CA SER A 294 -0.05 -16.57 -19.11
C SER A 294 -0.94 -15.33 -18.98
N LEU A 295 -0.69 -14.28 -19.78
CA LEU A 295 -1.44 -13.03 -19.75
C LEU A 295 -2.19 -12.79 -21.07
N ARG A 296 -2.51 -13.87 -21.78
CA ARG A 296 -3.28 -13.80 -23.03
C ARG A 296 -4.72 -13.41 -22.75
N PHE A 297 -5.38 -12.85 -23.74
CA PHE A 297 -6.82 -12.62 -23.74
C PHE A 297 -7.32 -12.63 -25.18
N LEU A 298 -8.63 -12.84 -25.34
CA LEU A 298 -9.25 -12.91 -26.67
C LEU A 298 -9.81 -11.55 -27.05
N TRP A 299 -9.53 -11.11 -28.27
CA TRP A 299 -10.13 -9.88 -28.80
C TRP A 299 -10.70 -10.11 -30.19
N LYS A 300 -11.68 -9.28 -30.57
CA LYS A 300 -12.26 -9.30 -31.90
C LYS A 300 -12.54 -7.87 -32.32
N ASP A 301 -12.04 -7.52 -33.50
CA ASP A 301 -12.22 -6.17 -34.02
C ASP A 301 -13.69 -5.89 -34.29
N ILE A 302 -14.07 -4.63 -34.06
CA ILE A 302 -15.45 -4.16 -34.17
C ILE A 302 -15.46 -3.05 -35.21
N TYR A 303 -16.39 -3.17 -36.16
CA TYR A 303 -16.57 -2.16 -37.22
C TYR A 303 -18.03 -1.76 -37.29
N LEU A 304 -18.29 -0.54 -37.76
CA LEU A 304 -19.64 -0.10 -38.10
C LEU A 304 -19.89 -0.54 -39.55
N SER A 305 -20.96 -1.31 -39.78
CA SER A 305 -21.36 -1.64 -41.15
C SER A 305 -21.97 -0.39 -41.80
N ASN A 306 -21.44 -0.03 -42.97
CA ASN A 306 -21.86 1.17 -43.72
C ASN A 306 -23.31 1.08 -44.21
N GLU A 307 -23.88 -0.11 -44.29
CA GLU A 307 -25.21 -0.32 -44.87
C GLU A 307 -26.36 -0.15 -43.87
N ASN A 308 -26.12 -0.22 -42.54
CA ASN A 308 -27.20 -0.18 -41.54
C ASN A 308 -26.81 0.48 -40.19
N GLU A 309 -25.64 1.12 -40.07
CA GLU A 309 -25.08 1.62 -38.80
C GLU A 309 -25.09 0.56 -37.67
N GLN A 310 -25.02 -0.72 -38.03
CA GLN A 310 -24.99 -1.82 -37.09
C GLN A 310 -23.53 -2.18 -36.76
N LEU A 311 -23.29 -2.58 -35.51
CA LEU A 311 -21.99 -3.07 -35.09
C LEU A 311 -21.75 -4.45 -35.70
N GLY A 312 -20.72 -4.57 -36.51
CA GLY A 312 -20.17 -5.82 -37.03
C GLY A 312 -18.91 -6.24 -36.28
N PHE A 313 -18.62 -7.53 -36.30
CA PHE A 313 -17.45 -8.13 -35.66
C PHE A 313 -16.56 -8.83 -36.68
N GLY A 314 -15.24 -8.76 -36.48
CA GLY A 314 -14.23 -9.43 -37.32
C GLY A 314 -14.53 -10.91 -37.58
N SER A 315 -14.05 -11.45 -38.70
CA SER A 315 -14.30 -12.84 -39.09
C SER A 315 -13.61 -13.87 -38.19
N SER A 316 -12.52 -13.52 -37.49
CA SER A 316 -11.79 -14.40 -36.58
C SER A 316 -11.54 -13.75 -35.22
N ASN A 317 -11.51 -14.57 -34.16
CA ASN A 317 -10.97 -14.14 -32.88
C ASN A 317 -9.45 -13.98 -33.02
N LYS A 318 -8.92 -12.95 -32.37
CA LYS A 318 -7.49 -12.69 -32.26
C LYS A 318 -7.02 -13.12 -30.89
N ASP A 319 -5.96 -13.90 -30.88
CA ASP A 319 -5.22 -14.15 -29.65
C ASP A 319 -4.32 -12.95 -29.40
N VAL A 320 -4.54 -12.29 -28.27
CA VAL A 320 -3.80 -11.10 -27.88
C VAL A 320 -3.07 -11.41 -26.59
N THR A 321 -1.89 -10.83 -26.39
CA THR A 321 -1.23 -10.88 -25.10
C THR A 321 -0.81 -9.50 -24.60
N ASN A 322 -0.84 -9.36 -23.27
CA ASN A 322 -0.23 -8.23 -22.58
C ASN A 322 1.23 -8.57 -22.27
N PHE A 323 2.15 -7.77 -22.81
CA PHE A 323 3.58 -7.89 -22.49
C PHE A 323 3.94 -7.18 -21.20
N ARG A 324 2.97 -6.58 -20.53
CA ARG A 324 3.18 -5.60 -19.47
C ARG A 324 2.24 -5.85 -18.30
N ARG A 325 2.74 -5.53 -17.10
CA ARG A 325 2.06 -5.78 -15.83
C ARG A 325 0.95 -4.78 -15.54
#